data_AF-A0A6C0H200-F1
#
_entry.id   AF-A0A6C0H200-F1
#
_cell.length_a   1.000
_cell.length_b   1.000
_cell.length_c   1.000
_cell.angle_alpha   90.00
_cell.angle_beta   90.00
_cell.angle_gamma   90.00
#
_symmetry.space_group_name_H-M   'P 1'
#
loop_
_entity.id
_entity.type
_entity.pdbx_description
1 polymer ?
#
loop_
_entity_poly.entity_id
_entity_poly.type
_entity_poly.pdbx_seq_one_letter_code
_entity_poly.pdbx_strand_id
1 'polypeptide(L)'
;MNKLNILKPNYNECEFNNRAIDPQIIIKNKCFHNDILNDDLTVKESLRDTFLIGGVIKFKNNYTFGNNDKGQELYEFQPINWHYPKFLVPSNIKKNMIKNKEKVIDHFVVIKFKEWKTKIPIGYIDRDIGPVDNIINQYEILFNYYPLMPIIKEKTISIKYNEPTNITLDHEIFSIDPIGCIDIDDALSYDFIKNRIGIHIADVAEILNSYNHKRYSTVYAPHKIVHMIPDDIATKMASLKEGEIKNVITCWINKDNSIEFECNKIKVTKNMTYDEAEILKKSNNILKILFEKSIELGKTINMQVLDTHKMVEVYMILYNKYITELLSTKKNMIYRNQKLFKKAIYENKCNGHESLGLTHYTHATSPIRRYVDWIIQKIFKNIQFDEVNLDNINEYEKDIKKLSRMWDYLKASKDIISGSEYEIVFREVQDNRLVFWCEKLNIQISNKIGYNLIDNGIQINDKEYIIGEKYNMKLYLIDDKKNILFYKILIQF
;
A
#
# COMPACT_ATOMS: atom_id res chain seq x y z
N MET A 1 -15.00 11.51 -18.57
CA MET A 1 -13.99 11.46 -19.66
C MET A 1 -14.38 10.34 -20.61
N ASN A 2 -14.19 10.54 -21.91
CA ASN A 2 -14.43 9.55 -22.98
C ASN A 2 -13.38 8.42 -22.94
N LYS A 3 -13.33 7.66 -21.84
CA LYS A 3 -12.36 6.55 -21.66
C LYS A 3 -13.04 5.21 -21.90
N LEU A 4 -12.31 4.30 -22.56
CA LEU A 4 -12.74 2.92 -22.74
C LEU A 4 -12.54 2.09 -21.47
N ASN A 5 -13.60 1.47 -20.99
CA ASN A 5 -13.57 0.52 -19.88
C ASN A 5 -13.72 -0.91 -20.39
N ILE A 6 -12.78 -1.77 -20.05
CA ILE A 6 -12.90 -3.22 -20.32
C ILE A 6 -13.38 -3.84 -19.01
N LEU A 7 -14.57 -4.43 -19.03
CA LEU A 7 -15.26 -4.91 -17.84
C LEU A 7 -15.04 -6.40 -17.58
N LYS A 8 -14.69 -7.17 -18.62
CA LYS A 8 -14.37 -8.61 -18.53
C LYS A 8 -13.11 -8.99 -19.32
N PRO A 9 -12.39 -10.05 -18.88
CA PRO A 9 -11.22 -10.59 -19.58
C PRO A 9 -11.48 -10.90 -21.05
N ASN A 10 -10.41 -10.91 -21.86
CA ASN A 10 -10.46 -11.18 -23.29
C ASN A 10 -11.39 -10.26 -24.08
N TYR A 11 -11.65 -9.06 -23.54
CA TYR A 11 -12.56 -8.07 -24.12
C TYR A 11 -14.00 -8.58 -24.18
N ASN A 12 -14.40 -9.56 -23.37
CA ASN A 12 -15.77 -10.11 -23.45
C ASN A 12 -16.88 -9.08 -23.14
N GLU A 13 -16.55 -7.99 -22.45
CA GLU A 13 -17.48 -6.91 -22.15
C GLU A 13 -16.71 -5.58 -22.08
N CYS A 14 -17.17 -4.60 -22.86
CA CYS A 14 -16.55 -3.29 -23.01
C CYS A 14 -17.60 -2.19 -22.84
N GLU A 15 -17.19 -1.06 -22.27
CA GLU A 15 -18.05 0.08 -22.00
C GLU A 15 -17.33 1.39 -22.35
N PHE A 16 -18.08 2.34 -22.91
CA PHE A 16 -17.61 3.69 -23.20
C PHE A 16 -18.77 4.66 -22.98
N ASN A 17 -18.52 5.76 -22.27
CA ASN A 17 -19.55 6.73 -21.92
C ASN A 17 -20.80 6.09 -21.28
N ASN A 18 -20.57 5.12 -20.40
CA ASN A 18 -21.58 4.33 -19.69
C ASN A 18 -22.52 3.53 -20.60
N ARG A 19 -22.05 3.16 -21.79
CA ARG A 19 -22.79 2.32 -22.75
C ARG A 19 -21.95 1.11 -23.12
N ALA A 20 -22.58 -0.05 -23.14
CA ALA A 20 -21.96 -1.28 -23.64
C ALA A 20 -21.62 -1.13 -25.12
N ILE A 21 -20.44 -1.62 -25.51
CA ILE A 21 -19.95 -1.64 -26.89
C ILE A 21 -19.65 -3.08 -27.29
N ASP A 22 -19.93 -3.41 -28.56
CA ASP A 22 -19.45 -4.64 -29.19
C ASP A 22 -17.91 -4.72 -29.13
N PRO A 23 -17.36 -5.71 -28.40
CA PRO A 23 -15.92 -5.94 -28.32
C PRO A 23 -15.20 -6.07 -29.65
N GLN A 24 -15.87 -6.56 -30.70
CA GLN A 24 -15.24 -6.73 -32.01
C GLN A 24 -14.82 -5.40 -32.61
N ILE A 25 -15.60 -4.33 -32.39
CA ILE A 25 -15.27 -2.98 -32.84
C ILE A 25 -14.02 -2.48 -32.12
N ILE A 26 -13.94 -2.72 -30.81
CA ILE A 26 -12.81 -2.32 -29.97
C ILE A 26 -11.51 -3.02 -30.41
N ILE A 27 -11.57 -4.33 -30.68
CA ILE A 27 -10.42 -5.10 -31.18
C ILE A 27 -10.04 -4.65 -32.60
N LYS A 28 -11.03 -4.42 -33.48
CA LYS A 28 -10.81 -3.92 -34.84
C LYS A 28 -10.12 -2.55 -34.83
N ASN A 29 -10.54 -1.67 -33.92
CA ASN A 29 -9.98 -0.34 -33.74
C ASN A 29 -8.71 -0.32 -32.87
N LYS A 30 -8.28 -1.48 -32.36
CA LYS A 30 -7.00 -1.68 -31.63
C LYS A 30 -6.90 -0.81 -30.39
N CYS A 31 -7.99 -0.73 -29.65
CA CYS A 31 -8.10 0.08 -28.45
C CYS A 31 -7.65 -0.73 -27.22
N PHE A 32 -6.94 -0.08 -26.30
CA PHE A 32 -6.63 -0.58 -24.97
C PHE A 32 -7.58 0.01 -23.93
N HIS A 33 -7.68 -0.68 -22.79
CA HIS A 33 -8.33 -0.12 -21.62
C HIS A 33 -7.74 1.26 -21.27
N ASN A 34 -8.61 2.20 -20.89
CA ASN A 34 -8.32 3.61 -20.58
C ASN A 34 -7.89 4.48 -21.75
N ASP A 35 -7.87 3.97 -22.99
CA ASP A 35 -7.73 4.83 -24.17
C ASP A 35 -8.86 5.86 -24.22
N ILE A 36 -8.52 7.08 -24.62
CA ILE A 36 -9.50 8.09 -24.95
C ILE A 36 -9.91 7.88 -26.39
N LEU A 37 -11.20 7.69 -26.62
CA LEU A 37 -11.73 7.42 -27.96
C LEU A 37 -12.44 8.65 -28.55
N ASN A 38 -12.44 8.70 -29.87
CA ASN A 38 -13.36 9.52 -30.66
C ASN A 38 -14.76 8.89 -30.64
N ASP A 39 -15.77 9.62 -31.11
CA ASP A 39 -17.15 9.13 -31.18
C ASP A 39 -17.32 7.95 -32.15
N ASP A 40 -16.43 7.82 -33.14
CA ASP A 40 -16.35 6.66 -34.04
C ASP A 40 -15.59 5.46 -33.44
N LEU A 41 -15.27 5.54 -32.14
CA LEU A 41 -14.55 4.53 -31.37
C LEU A 41 -13.10 4.28 -31.83
N THR A 42 -12.53 5.18 -32.62
CA THR A 42 -11.10 5.18 -32.92
C THR A 42 -10.31 5.80 -31.78
N VAL A 43 -9.04 5.40 -31.65
CA VAL A 43 -8.15 5.90 -30.60
C VAL A 43 -7.82 7.36 -30.87
N LYS A 44 -8.20 8.25 -29.95
CA LYS A 44 -7.84 9.67 -29.96
C LYS A 44 -6.52 9.89 -29.23
N GLU A 45 -6.41 9.32 -28.04
CA GLU A 45 -5.23 9.42 -27.19
C GLU A 45 -5.04 8.10 -26.45
N SER A 46 -3.79 7.67 -26.35
CA SER A 46 -3.44 6.42 -25.69
C SER A 46 -2.11 6.57 -24.98
N LEU A 47 -2.03 5.94 -23.81
CA LEU A 47 -0.80 5.84 -23.02
C LEU A 47 -0.08 4.50 -23.29
N ARG A 48 -0.40 3.82 -24.40
CA ARG A 48 0.15 2.49 -24.73
C ARG A 48 1.67 2.43 -24.84
N ASP A 49 2.31 3.55 -25.16
CA ASP A 49 3.77 3.64 -25.30
C ASP A 49 4.48 3.96 -23.97
N THR A 50 3.73 4.30 -22.92
CA THR A 50 4.29 4.74 -21.63
C THR A 50 4.33 3.65 -20.57
N PHE A 51 3.62 2.53 -20.77
CA PHE A 51 3.47 1.49 -19.76
C PHE A 51 4.21 0.20 -20.06
N LEU A 52 4.71 -0.42 -18.99
CA LEU A 52 5.23 -1.77 -18.97
C LEU A 52 4.09 -2.74 -18.66
N ILE A 53 3.99 -3.84 -19.41
CA ILE A 53 2.94 -4.85 -19.22
C ILE A 53 3.58 -6.12 -18.67
N GLY A 54 3.20 -6.51 -17.45
CA GLY A 54 3.63 -7.77 -16.84
C GLY A 54 2.74 -8.95 -17.23
N GLY A 55 3.35 -10.09 -17.53
CA GLY A 55 2.62 -11.30 -17.91
C GLY A 55 3.48 -12.54 -17.96
N VAL A 56 2.89 -13.61 -18.52
CA VAL A 56 3.54 -14.91 -18.71
C VAL A 56 3.75 -15.14 -20.20
N ILE A 57 4.99 -15.41 -20.60
CA ILE A 57 5.30 -15.94 -21.93
C ILE A 57 5.19 -17.47 -21.91
N LYS A 58 4.45 -18.04 -22.86
CA LYS A 58 4.09 -19.46 -22.90
C LYS A 58 5.04 -20.25 -23.80
N PHE A 59 5.80 -21.17 -23.19
CA PHE A 59 6.74 -22.05 -23.91
C PHE A 59 6.28 -23.52 -23.92
N LYS A 60 5.57 -23.96 -22.87
CA LYS A 60 5.23 -25.39 -22.65
C LYS A 60 4.46 -26.06 -23.77
N ASN A 61 3.61 -25.32 -24.50
CA ASN A 61 2.76 -25.90 -25.53
C ASN A 61 3.50 -26.21 -26.84
N ASN A 62 4.82 -25.97 -26.92
CA ASN A 62 5.67 -26.10 -28.12
C ASN A 62 5.18 -25.34 -29.38
N TYR A 63 4.08 -24.62 -29.29
CA TYR A 63 3.47 -23.86 -30.38
C TYR A 63 4.12 -22.48 -30.49
N THR A 64 4.52 -22.12 -31.71
CA THR A 64 5.05 -20.79 -32.06
C THR A 64 4.19 -20.16 -33.13
N PHE A 65 4.05 -18.84 -33.11
CA PHE A 65 3.25 -18.08 -34.08
C PHE A 65 4.12 -17.56 -35.25
N GLY A 66 5.09 -18.37 -35.67
CA GLY A 66 6.09 -18.02 -36.69
C GLY A 66 7.31 -17.33 -36.11
N ASN A 67 8.05 -16.63 -36.96
CA ASN A 67 9.27 -15.91 -36.61
C ASN A 67 9.15 -14.43 -36.93
N ASN A 68 9.86 -13.59 -36.19
CA ASN A 68 10.09 -12.20 -36.60
C ASN A 68 11.18 -12.12 -37.69
N ASP A 69 11.40 -10.92 -38.22
CA ASP A 69 12.41 -10.65 -39.27
C ASP A 69 13.85 -11.01 -38.85
N LYS A 70 14.09 -11.19 -37.55
CA LYS A 70 15.38 -11.57 -36.97
C LYS A 70 15.49 -13.08 -36.71
N GLY A 71 14.52 -13.89 -37.15
CA GLY A 71 14.50 -15.34 -36.95
C GLY A 71 14.19 -15.79 -35.51
N GLN A 72 13.67 -14.91 -34.67
CA GLN A 72 13.22 -15.25 -33.32
C GLN A 72 11.78 -15.76 -33.37
N GLU A 73 11.53 -16.84 -32.67
CA GLU A 73 10.20 -17.44 -32.58
C GLU A 73 9.26 -16.51 -31.79
N LEU A 74 8.03 -16.37 -32.28
CA LEU A 74 6.96 -15.62 -31.65
C LEU A 74 6.17 -16.53 -30.72
N TYR A 75 6.09 -16.14 -29.45
CA TYR A 75 5.36 -16.87 -28.42
C TYR A 75 4.14 -16.08 -27.95
N GLU A 76 3.11 -16.80 -27.51
CA GLU A 76 1.97 -16.18 -26.83
C GLU A 76 2.43 -15.61 -25.48
N PHE A 77 2.07 -14.36 -25.25
CA PHE A 77 2.20 -13.68 -23.97
C PHE A 77 0.81 -13.38 -23.40
N GLN A 78 0.58 -13.83 -22.18
CA GLN A 78 -0.63 -13.61 -21.42
C GLN A 78 -0.37 -12.55 -20.34
N PRO A 79 -0.88 -11.32 -20.48
CA PRO A 79 -0.82 -10.33 -19.42
C PRO A 79 -1.48 -10.85 -18.14
N ILE A 80 -0.95 -10.50 -16.97
CA ILE A 80 -1.61 -10.77 -15.69
C ILE A 80 -2.76 -9.79 -15.49
N ASN A 81 -2.59 -8.54 -15.90
CA ASN A 81 -3.70 -7.59 -15.94
C ASN A 81 -4.61 -7.93 -17.13
N TRP A 82 -5.75 -8.54 -16.81
CA TRP A 82 -6.71 -9.08 -17.78
C TRP A 82 -7.39 -8.03 -18.66
N HIS A 83 -7.26 -6.74 -18.34
CA HIS A 83 -7.74 -5.65 -19.20
C HIS A 83 -6.92 -5.58 -20.51
N TYR A 84 -5.72 -6.13 -20.53
CA TYR A 84 -4.91 -6.20 -21.75
C TYR A 84 -5.20 -7.49 -22.53
N PRO A 85 -5.20 -7.43 -23.87
CA PRO A 85 -5.33 -8.62 -24.70
C PRO A 85 -4.04 -9.44 -24.64
N LYS A 86 -4.08 -10.67 -25.14
CA LYS A 86 -2.87 -11.45 -25.39
C LYS A 86 -1.95 -10.73 -26.37
N PHE A 87 -0.65 -10.97 -26.28
CA PHE A 87 0.36 -10.46 -27.22
C PHE A 87 1.12 -11.60 -27.89
N LEU A 88 1.74 -11.30 -29.02
CA LEU A 88 2.85 -12.09 -29.56
C LEU A 88 4.17 -11.41 -29.20
N VAL A 89 5.12 -12.20 -28.69
CA VAL A 89 6.41 -11.70 -28.20
C VAL A 89 7.54 -12.55 -28.78
N PRO A 90 8.49 -11.95 -29.51
CA PRO A 90 9.67 -12.67 -30.00
C PRO A 90 10.61 -12.97 -28.84
N SER A 91 11.10 -14.21 -28.74
CA SER A 91 11.99 -14.61 -27.64
C SER A 91 12.99 -15.71 -28.03
N ASN A 92 14.18 -15.65 -27.44
CA ASN A 92 15.18 -16.72 -27.49
C ASN A 92 15.30 -17.49 -26.16
N ILE A 93 14.49 -17.16 -25.15
CA ILE A 93 14.58 -17.77 -23.80
C ILE A 93 14.45 -19.29 -23.87
N LYS A 94 13.45 -19.80 -24.60
CA LYS A 94 13.27 -21.26 -24.80
C LYS A 94 14.49 -21.90 -25.48
N LYS A 95 15.01 -21.29 -26.55
CA LYS A 95 16.21 -21.79 -27.26
C LYS A 95 17.42 -21.82 -26.33
N ASN A 96 17.58 -20.82 -25.47
CA ASN A 96 18.66 -20.75 -24.48
C ASN A 96 18.52 -21.84 -23.41
N MET A 97 17.32 -22.05 -22.84
CA MET A 97 17.06 -23.14 -21.88
C MET A 97 17.40 -24.51 -22.49
N ILE A 98 16.95 -24.78 -23.71
CA ILE A 98 17.25 -26.04 -24.42
C ILE A 98 18.76 -26.21 -24.62
N LYS A 99 19.45 -25.14 -25.07
CA LYS A 99 20.91 -25.15 -25.27
C LYS A 99 21.67 -25.44 -23.97
N ASN A 100 21.18 -24.91 -22.85
CA ASN A 100 21.75 -25.11 -21.51
C ASN A 100 21.31 -26.43 -20.85
N LYS A 101 20.49 -27.26 -21.52
CA LYS A 101 19.87 -28.48 -20.96
C LYS A 101 19.01 -28.21 -19.72
N GLU A 102 18.39 -27.03 -19.66
CA GLU A 102 17.44 -26.64 -18.62
C GLU A 102 16.02 -27.12 -18.98
N LYS A 103 15.19 -27.33 -17.95
CA LYS A 103 13.78 -27.66 -18.13
C LYS A 103 13.04 -26.48 -18.77
N VAL A 104 12.37 -26.73 -19.90
CA VAL A 104 11.51 -25.71 -20.51
C VAL A 104 10.32 -25.41 -19.61
N ILE A 105 10.24 -24.19 -19.13
CA ILE A 105 9.18 -23.68 -18.29
C ILE A 105 8.77 -22.29 -18.73
N ASP A 106 7.48 -21.96 -18.65
CA ASP A 106 6.99 -20.60 -18.90
C ASP A 106 7.70 -19.60 -17.99
N HIS A 107 7.91 -18.37 -18.48
CA HIS A 107 8.53 -17.31 -17.71
C HIS A 107 7.55 -16.18 -17.45
N PHE A 108 7.69 -15.52 -16.29
CA PHE A 108 7.20 -14.17 -16.10
C PHE A 108 8.11 -13.19 -16.84
N VAL A 109 7.52 -12.33 -17.65
CA VAL A 109 8.25 -11.31 -18.40
C VAL A 109 7.49 -9.98 -18.35
N VAL A 110 8.24 -8.90 -18.47
CA VAL A 110 7.70 -7.56 -18.66
C VAL A 110 7.95 -7.17 -20.10
N ILE A 111 6.88 -6.73 -20.78
CA ILE A 111 6.94 -6.32 -22.18
C ILE A 111 6.64 -4.84 -22.34
N LYS A 112 7.13 -4.28 -23.45
CA LYS A 112 6.66 -3.01 -24.01
C LYS A 112 5.82 -3.27 -25.25
N PHE A 113 4.79 -2.46 -25.43
CA PHE A 113 4.03 -2.43 -26.67
C PHE A 113 4.97 -2.09 -27.84
N LYS A 114 4.78 -2.76 -28.98
CA LYS A 114 5.50 -2.46 -30.23
C LYS A 114 4.55 -1.97 -31.30
N GLU A 115 3.58 -2.81 -31.68
CA GLU A 115 2.63 -2.50 -32.74
C GLU A 115 1.40 -3.41 -32.67
N TRP A 116 0.27 -2.93 -33.20
CA TRP A 116 -0.95 -3.73 -33.35
C TRP A 116 -1.40 -3.67 -34.80
N LYS A 117 -0.71 -4.39 -35.70
CA LYS A 117 -1.06 -4.43 -37.13
C LYS A 117 -2.01 -5.58 -37.49
N THR A 118 -1.94 -6.68 -36.73
CA THR A 118 -2.73 -7.90 -36.96
C THR A 118 -3.88 -8.03 -35.95
N LYS A 119 -4.50 -9.21 -35.86
CA LYS A 119 -5.51 -9.51 -34.82
C LYS A 119 -4.92 -9.46 -33.40
N ILE A 120 -3.65 -9.82 -33.24
CA ILE A 120 -2.97 -9.87 -31.94
C ILE A 120 -1.86 -8.80 -31.93
N PRO A 121 -1.76 -7.96 -30.89
CA PRO A 121 -0.68 -7.01 -30.77
C PRO A 121 0.67 -7.70 -30.56
N ILE A 122 1.73 -7.03 -30.99
CA ILE A 122 3.11 -7.47 -30.82
C ILE A 122 3.76 -6.59 -29.76
N GLY A 123 4.50 -7.22 -28.86
CA GLY A 123 5.37 -6.55 -27.89
C GLY A 123 6.80 -7.07 -27.98
N TYR A 124 7.70 -6.46 -27.21
CA TYR A 124 9.05 -6.97 -27.01
C TYR A 124 9.37 -7.07 -25.53
N ILE A 125 10.21 -8.04 -25.17
CA ILE A 125 10.65 -8.24 -23.80
C ILE A 125 11.53 -7.06 -23.40
N ASP A 126 11.09 -6.31 -22.39
CA ASP A 126 11.89 -5.32 -21.69
C ASP A 126 12.76 -6.01 -20.63
N ARG A 127 12.16 -6.98 -19.92
CA ARG A 127 12.83 -7.73 -18.86
C ARG A 127 12.25 -9.13 -18.72
N ASP A 128 13.14 -10.12 -18.63
CA ASP A 128 12.80 -11.46 -18.17
C ASP A 128 12.88 -11.50 -16.65
N ILE A 129 11.77 -11.82 -15.97
CA ILE A 129 11.75 -11.99 -14.51
C ILE A 129 12.19 -13.41 -14.16
N GLY A 130 11.85 -14.40 -14.99
CA GLY A 130 12.27 -15.79 -14.83
C GLY A 130 11.11 -16.78 -14.69
N PRO A 131 11.41 -18.04 -14.30
CA PRO A 131 10.44 -19.14 -14.27
C PRO A 131 9.18 -18.88 -13.43
N VAL A 132 8.02 -19.37 -13.90
CA VAL A 132 6.72 -19.17 -13.22
C VAL A 132 6.53 -19.99 -11.93
N ASP A 133 7.31 -21.05 -11.73
CA ASP A 133 7.29 -21.88 -10.52
C ASP A 133 8.06 -21.25 -9.34
N ASN A 134 8.79 -20.16 -9.59
CA ASN A 134 9.46 -19.41 -8.53
C ASN A 134 8.51 -18.35 -7.92
N ILE A 135 8.26 -18.46 -6.61
CA ILE A 135 7.38 -17.55 -5.88
C ILE A 135 7.88 -16.09 -5.86
N ILE A 136 9.21 -15.86 -5.83
CA ILE A 136 9.78 -14.51 -5.89
C ILE A 136 9.41 -13.86 -7.22
N ASN A 137 9.45 -14.62 -8.31
CA ASN A 137 9.06 -14.12 -9.63
C ASN A 137 7.56 -13.81 -9.70
N GLN A 138 6.72 -14.59 -9.01
CA GLN A 138 5.29 -14.29 -8.86
C GLN A 138 5.06 -12.98 -8.08
N TYR A 139 5.83 -12.71 -7.03
CA TYR A 139 5.74 -11.45 -6.30
C TYR A 139 6.25 -10.26 -7.13
N GLU A 140 7.37 -10.44 -7.83
CA GLU A 140 7.98 -9.40 -8.68
C GLU A 140 7.07 -8.96 -9.82
N ILE A 141 6.42 -9.91 -10.51
CA ILE A 141 5.60 -9.56 -11.67
C ILE A 141 4.39 -8.70 -11.29
N LEU A 142 3.86 -8.83 -10.06
CA LEU A 142 2.70 -8.05 -9.60
C LEU A 142 2.98 -6.55 -9.48
N PHE A 143 4.24 -6.13 -9.35
CA PHE A 143 4.60 -4.70 -9.44
C PHE A 143 4.22 -4.09 -10.80
N ASN A 144 3.99 -4.90 -11.83
CA ASN A 144 3.57 -4.46 -13.17
C ASN A 144 2.06 -4.68 -13.40
N TYR A 145 1.29 -5.06 -12.37
CA TYR A 145 -0.16 -5.21 -12.48
C TYR A 145 -0.86 -3.85 -12.47
N TYR A 146 -0.45 -3.00 -11.53
CA TYR A 146 -0.76 -1.59 -11.50
C TYR A 146 0.46 -0.83 -12.00
N PRO A 147 0.30 0.22 -12.81
CA PRO A 147 1.40 1.11 -13.19
C PRO A 147 1.80 1.98 -11.99
N LEU A 148 2.19 1.34 -10.88
CA LEU A 148 2.88 2.01 -9.80
C LEU A 148 4.16 2.57 -10.43
N MET A 149 4.37 3.88 -10.28
CA MET A 149 5.42 4.66 -10.95
C MET A 149 6.72 3.85 -11.15
N PRO A 150 7.34 3.92 -12.34
CA PRO A 150 8.42 3.03 -12.74
C PRO A 150 9.54 2.99 -11.71
N ILE A 151 10.05 1.78 -11.47
CA ILE A 151 11.28 1.57 -10.70
C ILE A 151 12.45 2.09 -11.54
N ILE A 152 12.73 3.39 -11.44
CA ILE A 152 13.94 3.98 -12.03
C ILE A 152 15.09 3.73 -11.06
N LYS A 153 16.13 3.01 -11.51
CA LYS A 153 17.41 2.88 -10.78
C LYS A 153 17.84 4.25 -10.25
N GLU A 154 18.11 4.32 -8.96
CA GLU A 154 18.58 5.55 -8.33
C GLU A 154 19.98 5.89 -8.85
N LYS A 155 20.19 7.15 -9.23
CA LYS A 155 21.53 7.73 -9.22
C LYS A 155 21.79 8.14 -7.78
N THR A 156 22.94 7.74 -7.26
CA THR A 156 23.44 8.18 -5.95
C THR A 156 23.46 9.70 -5.93
N ILE A 157 22.58 10.31 -5.14
CA ILE A 157 22.57 11.75 -4.91
C ILE A 157 23.55 12.01 -3.77
N SER A 158 24.58 12.81 -4.02
CA SER A 158 25.46 13.32 -2.97
C SER A 158 24.70 14.39 -2.18
N ILE A 159 24.27 14.04 -0.98
CA ILE A 159 23.58 14.97 -0.07
C ILE A 159 24.63 15.62 0.82
N LYS A 160 24.66 16.96 0.84
CA LYS A 160 25.42 17.71 1.84
C LYS A 160 24.61 17.72 3.13
N TYR A 161 25.08 16.97 4.12
CA TYR A 161 24.54 17.00 5.48
C TYR A 161 25.14 18.20 6.22
N ASN A 162 24.30 19.13 6.66
CA ASN A 162 24.70 20.14 7.63
C ASN A 162 24.43 19.59 9.02
N GLU A 163 25.41 19.61 9.92
CA GLU A 163 25.18 19.24 11.32
C GLU A 163 24.34 20.32 12.02
N PRO A 164 23.19 19.99 12.63
CA PRO A 164 22.44 20.97 13.42
C PRO A 164 23.13 21.27 14.77
N THR A 165 22.87 22.45 15.30
CA THR A 165 23.50 23.01 16.51
C THR A 165 22.73 22.79 17.82
N ASN A 166 21.80 21.83 17.90
CA ASN A 166 20.97 21.63 19.10
C ASN A 166 21.38 20.46 20.02
N ILE A 167 21.01 20.62 21.29
CA ILE A 167 21.25 19.77 22.46
C ILE A 167 20.73 18.35 22.22
N THR A 168 21.53 17.33 22.60
CA THR A 168 21.06 15.95 22.66
C THR A 168 20.22 15.77 23.92
N LEU A 169 18.98 15.30 23.79
CA LEU A 169 18.15 14.98 24.97
C LEU A 169 18.82 13.87 25.80
N ASP A 170 18.99 14.10 27.10
CA ASP A 170 19.58 13.14 28.05
C ASP A 170 18.47 12.37 28.79
N HIS A 171 17.59 11.73 28.01
CA HIS A 171 16.50 10.89 28.50
C HIS A 171 16.65 9.50 27.89
N GLU A 172 16.11 8.47 28.54
CA GLU A 172 15.95 7.19 27.87
C GLU A 172 14.84 7.31 26.81
N ILE A 173 15.18 6.89 25.59
CA ILE A 173 14.32 7.04 24.40
C ILE A 173 14.18 5.66 23.75
N PHE A 174 12.94 5.27 23.47
CA PHE A 174 12.60 3.95 22.92
C PHE A 174 11.90 4.09 21.57
N SER A 175 12.32 3.32 20.57
CA SER A 175 11.44 3.00 19.43
C SER A 175 10.80 1.63 19.67
N ILE A 176 9.58 1.44 19.19
CA ILE A 176 8.85 0.18 19.33
C ILE A 176 8.23 -0.17 17.98
N ASP A 177 8.76 -1.21 17.35
CA ASP A 177 8.49 -1.52 15.95
C ASP A 177 8.19 -3.02 15.74
N PRO A 178 7.64 -3.42 14.58
CA PRO A 178 7.59 -4.83 14.21
C PRO A 178 8.98 -5.43 14.09
N ILE A 179 9.08 -6.75 14.28
CA ILE A 179 10.34 -7.48 14.12
C ILE A 179 10.93 -7.26 12.72
N GLY A 180 12.23 -6.94 12.67
CA GLY A 180 12.94 -6.69 11.42
C GLY A 180 12.69 -5.32 10.78
N CYS A 181 12.01 -4.38 11.46
CA CYS A 181 11.88 -3.00 11.01
C CYS A 181 13.27 -2.35 10.85
N ILE A 182 13.53 -1.73 9.70
CA ILE A 182 14.82 -1.08 9.41
C ILE A 182 14.70 0.42 9.17
N ASP A 183 13.50 0.91 8.88
CA ASP A 183 13.11 2.26 8.51
C ASP A 183 12.28 2.92 9.62
N ILE A 184 12.85 2.95 10.84
CA ILE A 184 12.21 3.44 12.07
C ILE A 184 11.94 4.94 11.99
N ASP A 185 10.65 5.33 11.99
CA ASP A 185 10.19 6.71 11.88
C ASP A 185 10.07 7.42 13.24
N ASP A 186 9.70 6.68 14.29
CA ASP A 186 9.25 7.26 15.55
C ASP A 186 9.93 6.69 16.80
N ALA A 187 9.98 7.51 17.85
CA ALA A 187 10.47 7.13 19.17
C ALA A 187 9.72 7.90 20.26
N LEU A 188 9.71 7.36 21.48
CA LEU A 188 9.01 7.91 22.64
C LEU A 188 9.97 8.10 23.81
N SER A 189 9.69 9.12 24.62
CA SER A 189 10.43 9.41 25.85
C SER A 189 9.55 10.02 26.93
N TYR A 190 10.09 10.07 28.15
CA TYR A 190 9.49 10.79 29.26
C TYR A 190 10.55 11.63 29.97
N ASP A 191 10.29 12.93 30.08
CA ASP A 191 11.14 13.88 30.80
C ASP A 191 10.64 14.01 32.24
N PHE A 192 11.38 13.40 33.17
CA PHE A 192 11.05 13.43 34.61
C PHE A 192 11.19 14.83 35.22
N ILE A 193 12.05 15.69 34.67
CA ILE A 193 12.32 17.02 35.23
C ILE A 193 11.13 17.93 34.96
N LYS A 194 10.66 17.94 33.71
CA LYS A 194 9.51 18.76 33.29
C LYS A 194 8.17 18.04 33.42
N ASN A 195 8.17 16.74 33.71
CA ASN A 195 6.99 15.88 33.79
C ASN A 195 6.16 15.95 32.48
N ARG A 196 6.80 15.58 31.37
CA ARG A 196 6.21 15.66 30.03
C ARG A 196 6.59 14.47 29.16
N ILE A 197 5.74 14.14 28.20
CA ILE A 197 5.94 13.03 27.25
C ILE A 197 6.52 13.59 25.96
N GLY A 198 7.56 12.95 25.42
CA GLY A 198 8.12 13.27 24.12
C GLY A 198 7.71 12.24 23.06
N ILE A 199 7.15 12.72 21.95
CA ILE A 199 6.93 11.93 20.73
C ILE A 199 7.89 12.48 19.67
N HIS A 200 8.83 11.67 19.22
CA HIS A 200 9.93 12.07 18.34
C HIS A 200 9.77 11.43 16.97
N ILE A 201 9.64 12.24 15.92
CA ILE A 201 9.52 11.75 14.53
C ILE A 201 10.76 12.15 13.74
N ALA A 202 11.34 11.22 12.98
CA ALA A 202 12.50 11.44 12.11
C ALA A 202 12.33 12.68 11.22
N ASP A 203 13.28 13.62 11.23
CA ASP A 203 13.23 14.86 10.47
C ASP A 203 13.77 14.67 9.04
N VAL A 204 12.98 13.99 8.20
CA VAL A 204 13.34 13.67 6.80
C VAL A 204 13.44 14.94 5.96
N ALA A 205 12.63 15.97 6.23
CA ALA A 205 12.69 17.24 5.51
C ALA A 205 14.02 18.00 5.71
N GLU A 206 14.68 17.85 6.86
CA GLU A 206 16.05 18.37 7.06
C GLU A 206 17.07 17.64 6.20
N ILE A 207 17.03 16.31 6.22
CA ILE A 207 18.00 15.45 5.53
C ILE A 207 17.83 15.56 4.02
N LEU A 208 16.59 15.62 3.58
CA LEU A 208 16.18 15.58 2.20
C LEU A 208 15.22 16.74 1.94
N ASN A 209 15.78 17.93 1.71
CA ASN A 209 14.98 19.11 1.39
C ASN A 209 14.52 19.07 -0.09
N SER A 210 15.45 18.85 -1.02
CA SER A 210 15.16 18.71 -2.45
C SER A 210 15.25 17.26 -2.90
N TYR A 211 14.11 16.69 -3.29
CA TYR A 211 14.04 15.35 -3.87
C TYR A 211 12.90 15.27 -4.88
N ASN A 212 13.23 14.82 -6.08
CA ASN A 212 12.23 14.52 -7.09
C ASN A 212 11.65 13.13 -6.77
N HIS A 213 10.59 13.14 -5.97
CA HIS A 213 9.92 11.94 -5.51
C HIS A 213 9.45 11.10 -6.71
N LYS A 214 9.78 9.81 -6.67
CA LYS A 214 9.34 8.86 -7.70
C LYS A 214 8.13 8.03 -7.25
N ARG A 215 7.74 8.15 -5.99
CA ARG A 215 6.70 7.37 -5.31
C ARG A 215 6.07 8.22 -4.20
N TYR A 216 4.83 7.91 -3.85
CA TYR A 216 4.14 8.56 -2.73
C TYR A 216 4.22 7.77 -1.42
N SER A 217 4.65 6.50 -1.45
CA SER A 217 4.81 5.67 -0.27
C SER A 217 5.73 4.47 -0.52
N THR A 218 6.37 3.98 0.54
CA THR A 218 7.14 2.73 0.56
C THR A 218 6.24 1.54 0.30
N VAL A 219 6.71 0.58 -0.50
CA VAL A 219 5.99 -0.66 -0.80
C VAL A 219 6.67 -1.82 -0.10
N TYR A 220 5.97 -2.42 0.87
CA TYR A 220 6.42 -3.60 1.59
C TYR A 220 5.94 -4.86 0.87
N ALA A 221 6.77 -5.40 -0.02
CA ALA A 221 6.51 -6.67 -0.68
C ALA A 221 7.00 -7.85 0.18
N PRO A 222 6.48 -9.07 -0.04
CA PRO A 222 6.85 -10.24 0.76
C PRO A 222 8.35 -10.53 0.82
N HIS A 223 9.09 -10.21 -0.24
CA HIS A 223 10.50 -10.55 -0.42
C HIS A 223 11.43 -9.33 -0.47
N LYS A 224 10.88 -8.10 -0.45
CA LYS A 224 11.67 -6.86 -0.47
C LYS A 224 10.87 -5.64 -0.03
N ILE A 225 11.59 -4.63 0.43
CA ILE A 225 11.05 -3.29 0.66
C ILE A 225 11.47 -2.39 -0.51
N VAL A 226 10.52 -1.65 -1.08
CA VAL A 226 10.81 -0.61 -2.08
C VAL A 226 10.53 0.74 -1.44
N HIS A 227 11.57 1.38 -0.92
CA HIS A 227 11.44 2.63 -0.18
C HIS A 227 10.93 3.78 -1.06
N MET A 228 10.24 4.72 -0.42
CA MET A 228 9.78 5.97 -1.02
C MET A 228 10.94 6.90 -1.37
N ILE A 229 11.93 6.94 -0.46
CA ILE A 229 13.17 7.71 -0.56
C ILE A 229 14.36 6.74 -0.70
N PRO A 230 15.56 7.21 -1.06
CA PRO A 230 16.73 6.34 -1.22
C PRO A 230 17.00 5.47 0.01
N ASP A 231 17.38 4.20 -0.24
CA ASP A 231 17.52 3.18 0.82
C ASP A 231 18.51 3.61 1.93
N ASP A 232 19.63 4.25 1.57
CA ASP A 232 20.61 4.74 2.56
C ASP A 232 20.04 5.85 3.44
N ILE A 233 19.13 6.69 2.91
CA ILE A 233 18.46 7.71 3.72
C ILE A 233 17.44 7.05 4.62
N ALA A 234 16.57 6.20 4.05
CA ALA A 234 15.48 5.56 4.78
C ALA A 234 15.99 4.69 5.94
N THR A 235 17.01 3.86 5.69
CA THR A 235 17.44 2.80 6.62
C THR A 235 18.61 3.20 7.51
N LYS A 236 19.34 4.26 7.15
CA LYS A 236 20.50 4.74 7.91
C LYS A 236 20.31 6.18 8.35
N MET A 237 20.30 7.15 7.43
CA MET A 237 20.40 8.57 7.82
C MET A 237 19.19 9.06 8.63
N ALA A 238 17.98 8.74 8.18
CA ALA A 238 16.74 9.16 8.81
C ALA A 238 16.25 8.20 9.90
N SER A 239 16.49 6.88 9.73
CA SER A 239 16.01 5.89 10.69
C SER A 239 16.55 6.15 12.10
N LEU A 240 15.65 6.10 13.09
CA LEU A 240 15.96 6.33 14.50
C LEU A 240 16.67 5.14 15.16
N LYS A 241 17.88 4.82 14.65
CA LYS A 241 18.70 3.70 15.11
C LYS A 241 19.25 3.90 16.52
N GLU A 242 19.26 2.81 17.28
CA GLU A 242 19.85 2.71 18.62
C GLU A 242 21.30 3.18 18.63
N GLY A 243 21.65 3.99 19.64
CA GLY A 243 23.00 4.49 19.85
C GLY A 243 23.44 5.60 18.89
N GLU A 244 22.64 5.95 17.89
CA GLU A 244 22.97 7.00 16.92
C GLU A 244 22.24 8.32 17.23
N ILE A 245 22.91 9.45 16.96
CA ILE A 245 22.30 10.77 17.10
C ILE A 245 21.51 11.10 15.82
N LYS A 246 20.23 11.42 15.97
CA LYS A 246 19.28 11.64 14.87
C LYS A 246 18.50 12.94 15.04
N ASN A 247 18.20 13.59 13.92
CA ASN A 247 17.37 14.78 13.88
C ASN A 247 15.90 14.37 13.94
N VAL A 248 15.12 15.02 14.80
CA VAL A 248 13.70 14.74 14.98
C VAL A 248 12.89 16.01 15.13
N ILE A 249 11.63 15.95 14.74
CA ILE A 249 10.60 16.88 15.16
C ILE A 249 9.92 16.24 16.38
N THR A 250 10.03 16.91 17.52
CA THR A 250 9.46 16.43 18.78
C THR A 250 8.15 17.15 19.07
N CYS A 251 7.12 16.40 19.41
CA CYS A 251 5.90 16.88 20.07
C CYS A 251 6.03 16.58 21.57
N TRP A 252 6.06 17.63 22.39
CA TRP A 252 5.96 17.50 23.84
C TRP A 252 4.52 17.64 24.30
N ILE A 253 4.08 16.71 25.14
CA ILE A 253 2.81 16.79 25.86
C ILE A 253 3.13 17.09 27.32
N ASN A 254 2.88 18.33 27.74
CA ASN A 254 3.14 18.79 29.10
C ASN A 254 2.09 18.24 30.09
N LYS A 255 2.38 18.35 31.39
CA LYS A 255 1.49 17.88 32.46
C LYS A 255 0.09 18.52 32.42
N ASP A 256 0.00 19.77 31.98
CA ASP A 256 -1.26 20.51 31.80
C ASP A 256 -1.93 20.24 30.43
N ASN A 257 -1.41 19.27 29.68
CA ASN A 257 -1.80 18.91 28.31
C ASN A 257 -1.53 20.02 27.27
N SER A 258 -0.76 21.06 27.61
CA SER A 258 -0.24 21.98 26.60
C SER A 258 0.76 21.26 25.67
N ILE A 259 0.78 21.68 24.41
CA ILE A 259 1.55 21.02 23.35
C ILE A 259 2.62 21.96 22.83
N GLU A 260 3.85 21.45 22.74
CA GLU A 260 4.99 22.18 22.17
C GLU A 260 5.63 21.34 21.06
N PHE A 261 5.95 21.98 19.93
CA PHE A 261 6.70 21.37 18.84
C PHE A 261 8.07 22.02 18.70
N GLU A 262 9.12 21.20 18.59
CA GLU A 262 10.50 21.68 18.39
C GLU A 262 11.35 20.71 17.57
N CYS A 263 12.34 21.24 16.86
CA CYS A 263 13.35 20.44 16.16
C CYS A 263 14.53 20.13 17.10
N ASN A 264 14.81 18.84 17.29
CA ASN A 264 15.78 18.34 18.27
C ASN A 264 16.75 17.32 17.68
N LYS A 265 17.78 17.01 18.46
CA LYS A 265 18.59 15.81 18.30
C LYS A 265 18.32 14.84 19.44
N ILE A 266 18.16 13.57 19.09
CA ILE A 266 17.99 12.49 20.07
C ILE A 266 19.02 11.41 19.84
N LYS A 267 19.36 10.68 20.90
CA LYS A 267 20.09 9.42 20.81
C LYS A 267 19.18 8.33 21.32
N VAL A 268 18.71 7.46 20.43
CA VAL A 268 17.79 6.38 20.82
C VAL A 268 18.54 5.41 21.74
N THR A 269 17.96 5.14 22.90
CA THR A 269 18.55 4.24 23.90
C THR A 269 18.36 2.80 23.51
N LYS A 270 17.18 2.46 22.97
CA LYS A 270 16.87 1.10 22.54
C LYS A 270 15.84 1.07 21.42
N ASN A 271 16.12 0.30 20.37
CA ASN A 271 15.09 -0.12 19.42
C ASN A 271 14.48 -1.44 19.90
N MET A 272 13.16 -1.48 20.10
CA MET A 272 12.47 -2.64 20.67
C MET A 272 11.46 -3.21 19.70
N THR A 273 11.24 -4.52 19.78
CA THR A 273 10.05 -5.14 19.20
C THR A 273 8.84 -4.91 20.11
N TYR A 274 7.63 -5.00 19.54
CA TYR A 274 6.41 -4.94 20.34
C TYR A 274 6.35 -5.98 21.46
N ASP A 275 6.83 -7.21 21.21
CA ASP A 275 6.87 -8.28 22.20
C ASP A 275 7.83 -7.96 23.35
N GLU A 276 9.02 -7.41 23.05
CA GLU A 276 9.96 -6.96 24.08
C GLU A 276 9.39 -5.81 24.91
N ALA A 277 8.75 -4.84 24.25
CA ALA A 277 8.11 -3.73 24.94
C ALA A 277 6.97 -4.22 25.84
N GLU A 278 6.18 -5.20 25.37
CA GLU A 278 5.07 -5.79 26.12
C GLU A 278 5.56 -6.51 27.40
N ILE A 279 6.70 -7.21 27.32
CA ILE A 279 7.36 -7.81 28.49
C ILE A 279 7.86 -6.73 29.45
N LEU A 280 8.46 -5.67 28.94
CA LEU A 280 9.14 -4.64 29.73
C LEU A 280 8.21 -3.53 30.25
N LYS A 281 6.98 -3.42 29.75
CA LYS A 281 6.05 -2.33 30.10
C LYS A 281 5.74 -2.19 31.59
N LYS A 282 5.96 -3.25 32.39
CA LYS A 282 5.74 -3.23 33.84
C LYS A 282 7.01 -2.99 34.65
N SER A 283 8.18 -3.37 34.12
CA SER A 283 9.45 -3.35 34.83
C SER A 283 10.33 -2.14 34.48
N ASN A 284 10.20 -1.58 33.28
CA ASN A 284 10.86 -0.34 32.91
C ASN A 284 9.98 0.86 33.32
N ASN A 285 10.53 1.77 34.13
CA ASN A 285 9.78 2.89 34.70
C ASN A 285 9.19 3.81 33.63
N ILE A 286 9.92 4.09 32.55
CA ILE A 286 9.45 4.98 31.49
C ILE A 286 8.37 4.30 30.66
N LEU A 287 8.59 3.06 30.22
CA LEU A 287 7.57 2.32 29.46
C LEU A 287 6.27 2.16 30.27
N LYS A 288 6.38 1.96 31.59
CA LYS A 288 5.22 1.93 32.48
C LYS A 288 4.46 3.26 32.47
N ILE A 289 5.17 4.37 32.63
CA ILE A 289 4.56 5.72 32.60
C ILE A 289 3.92 5.99 31.24
N LEU A 290 4.62 5.70 30.14
CA LEU A 290 4.09 5.85 28.78
C LEU A 290 2.83 5.00 28.57
N PHE A 291 2.84 3.74 29.02
CA PHE A 291 1.69 2.86 28.91
C PHE A 291 0.50 3.40 29.71
N GLU A 292 0.69 3.76 30.98
CA GLU A 292 -0.36 4.32 31.83
C GLU A 292 -0.92 5.64 31.26
N LYS A 293 -0.06 6.52 30.76
CA LYS A 293 -0.48 7.78 30.14
C LYS A 293 -1.21 7.58 28.81
N SER A 294 -0.83 6.59 28.02
CA SER A 294 -1.54 6.29 26.78
C SER A 294 -2.99 5.84 27.04
N ILE A 295 -3.29 5.19 28.17
CA ILE A 295 -4.67 4.82 28.56
C ILE A 295 -5.50 6.08 28.83
N GLU A 296 -4.93 7.08 29.52
CA GLU A 296 -5.59 8.36 29.78
C GLU A 296 -5.83 9.13 28.49
N LEU A 297 -4.78 9.30 27.68
CA LEU A 297 -4.83 10.07 26.45
C LEU A 297 -5.66 9.39 25.36
N GLY A 298 -5.66 8.05 25.30
CA GLY A 298 -6.44 7.27 24.34
C GLY A 298 -7.95 7.52 24.46
N LYS A 299 -8.45 7.80 25.68
CA LYS A 299 -9.86 8.18 25.89
C LYS A 299 -10.24 9.46 25.14
N THR A 300 -9.31 10.39 24.97
CA THR A 300 -9.56 11.66 24.28
C THR A 300 -9.77 11.51 22.76
N ILE A 301 -9.41 10.35 22.23
CA ILE A 301 -9.55 9.97 20.81
C ILE A 301 -10.38 8.69 20.64
N ASN A 302 -11.17 8.34 21.65
CA ASN A 302 -12.05 7.16 21.67
C ASN A 302 -11.33 5.82 21.38
N MET A 303 -10.12 5.66 21.91
CA MET A 303 -9.31 4.46 21.76
C MET A 303 -9.05 3.77 23.09
N GLN A 304 -9.21 2.44 23.09
CA GLN A 304 -8.83 1.58 24.20
C GLN A 304 -7.39 1.07 24.01
N VAL A 305 -6.55 1.25 25.02
CA VAL A 305 -5.18 0.72 25.03
C VAL A 305 -5.16 -0.59 25.81
N LEU A 306 -4.82 -1.67 25.10
CA LEU A 306 -4.75 -3.04 25.65
C LEU A 306 -3.32 -3.56 25.73
N ASP A 307 -2.47 -3.14 24.80
CA ASP A 307 -1.10 -3.62 24.60
C ASP A 307 -0.20 -2.48 24.10
N THR A 308 1.09 -2.77 23.97
CA THR A 308 2.08 -1.80 23.47
C THR A 308 1.83 -1.36 22.02
N HIS A 309 1.16 -2.17 21.20
CA HIS A 309 0.74 -1.77 19.86
C HIS A 309 -0.24 -0.60 19.93
N LYS A 310 -1.29 -0.71 20.75
CA LYS A 310 -2.26 0.36 20.95
C LYS A 310 -1.66 1.58 21.63
N MET A 311 -0.68 1.41 22.51
CA MET A 311 0.06 2.52 23.12
C MET A 311 0.75 3.38 22.05
N VAL A 312 1.55 2.76 21.17
CA VAL A 312 2.23 3.46 20.07
C VAL A 312 1.21 4.11 19.14
N GLU A 313 0.13 3.39 18.78
CA GLU A 313 -0.93 3.90 17.91
C GLU A 313 -1.57 5.19 18.48
N VAL A 314 -1.86 5.23 19.79
CA VAL A 314 -2.38 6.43 20.47
C VAL A 314 -1.41 7.60 20.33
N TYR A 315 -0.13 7.40 20.63
CA TYR A 315 0.86 8.47 20.52
C TYR A 315 1.00 8.99 19.08
N MET A 316 0.97 8.11 18.09
CA MET A 316 1.03 8.53 16.68
C MET A 316 -0.22 9.33 16.28
N ILE A 317 -1.41 8.91 16.71
CA ILE A 317 -2.65 9.64 16.42
C ILE A 317 -2.65 11.01 17.10
N LEU A 318 -2.14 11.11 18.33
CA LEU A 318 -2.02 12.38 19.05
C LEU A 318 -1.04 13.33 18.36
N TYR A 319 0.15 12.86 17.97
CA TYR A 319 1.09 13.68 17.19
C TYR A 319 0.43 14.22 15.92
N ASN A 320 -0.21 13.34 15.16
CA ASN A 320 -0.94 13.66 13.94
C ASN A 320 -2.07 14.69 14.16
N LYS A 321 -2.83 14.55 15.25
CA LYS A 321 -3.86 15.51 15.66
C LYS A 321 -3.23 16.87 15.95
N TYR A 322 -2.25 16.93 16.85
CA TYR A 322 -1.70 18.19 17.35
C TYR A 322 -0.93 18.96 16.27
N ILE A 323 -0.18 18.28 15.40
CA ILE A 323 0.47 18.95 14.26
C ILE A 323 -0.56 19.50 13.28
N THR A 324 -1.71 18.81 13.11
CA THR A 324 -2.80 19.32 12.28
C THR A 324 -3.41 20.59 12.88
N GLU A 325 -3.65 20.61 14.19
CA GLU A 325 -4.17 21.80 14.89
C GLU A 325 -3.21 22.99 14.74
N LEU A 326 -1.90 22.75 14.93
CA LEU A 326 -0.85 23.76 14.77
C LEU A 326 -0.80 24.32 13.34
N LEU A 327 -0.96 23.48 12.32
CA LEU A 327 -0.81 23.85 10.91
C LEU A 327 -2.13 24.17 10.21
N SER A 328 -3.26 24.11 10.89
CA SER A 328 -4.61 24.27 10.32
C SER A 328 -4.81 25.57 9.52
N THR A 329 -4.09 26.63 9.89
CA THR A 329 -4.13 27.95 9.24
C THR A 329 -3.15 28.09 8.07
N LYS A 330 -2.25 27.13 7.87
CA LYS A 330 -1.24 27.18 6.81
C LYS A 330 -1.87 26.96 5.44
N LYS A 331 -1.41 27.74 4.46
CA LYS A 331 -1.74 27.51 3.06
C LYS A 331 -1.18 26.15 2.62
N ASN A 332 -1.92 25.43 1.78
CA ASN A 332 -1.57 24.10 1.27
C ASN A 332 -1.55 22.98 2.32
N MET A 333 -2.23 23.16 3.46
CA MET A 333 -2.41 22.09 4.43
C MET A 333 -3.13 20.89 3.79
N ILE A 334 -2.64 19.68 4.08
CA ILE A 334 -3.23 18.42 3.61
C ILE A 334 -3.88 17.74 4.80
N TYR A 335 -5.15 17.38 4.67
CA TYR A 335 -5.94 16.68 5.68
C TYR A 335 -6.17 15.23 5.27
N ARG A 336 -6.20 14.32 6.23
CA ARG A 336 -6.63 12.94 6.05
C ARG A 336 -8.08 12.82 6.54
N ASN A 337 -9.02 12.98 5.61
CA ASN A 337 -10.44 12.96 5.92
C ASN A 337 -11.02 11.56 5.81
N GLN A 338 -12.04 11.28 6.60
CA GLN A 338 -12.78 10.02 6.53
C GLN A 338 -14.23 10.21 7.00
N LYS A 339 -15.16 9.74 6.18
CA LYS A 339 -16.56 9.52 6.57
C LYS A 339 -16.76 8.06 6.96
N LEU A 340 -17.64 7.78 7.92
CA LEU A 340 -17.97 6.44 8.37
C LEU A 340 -18.24 5.50 7.19
N PHE A 341 -17.69 4.29 7.29
CA PHE A 341 -17.75 3.23 6.27
C PHE A 341 -17.13 3.58 4.90
N LYS A 342 -16.53 4.76 4.75
CA LYS A 342 -15.74 5.13 3.56
C LYS A 342 -14.26 5.03 3.88
N LYS A 343 -13.47 4.76 2.84
CA LYS A 343 -12.01 4.89 2.93
C LYS A 343 -11.62 6.34 3.21
N ALA A 344 -10.60 6.50 4.04
CA ALA A 344 -9.96 7.79 4.24
C ALA A 344 -9.23 8.24 2.98
N ILE A 345 -9.24 9.55 2.71
CA ILE A 345 -8.62 10.20 1.56
C ILE A 345 -7.86 11.45 2.00
N TYR A 346 -6.86 11.86 1.21
CA TYR A 346 -6.21 13.16 1.38
C TYR A 346 -6.94 14.24 0.61
N GLU A 347 -7.20 15.37 1.25
CA GLU A 347 -7.83 16.56 0.65
C GLU A 347 -7.22 17.84 1.25
N ASN A 348 -7.28 18.96 0.52
CA ASN A 348 -6.85 20.27 1.03
C ASN A 348 -7.93 20.95 1.90
N LYS A 349 -9.13 20.38 1.95
CA LYS A 349 -10.24 20.87 2.77
C LYS A 349 -10.35 20.01 4.01
N CYS A 350 -10.48 20.62 5.18
CA CYS A 350 -10.76 19.89 6.40
C CYS A 350 -12.22 19.43 6.43
N ASN A 351 -12.44 18.11 6.46
CA ASN A 351 -13.78 17.50 6.59
C ASN A 351 -13.88 16.57 7.82
N GLY A 352 -12.81 16.45 8.60
CA GLY A 352 -12.74 15.58 9.77
C GLY A 352 -12.53 14.09 9.46
N HIS A 353 -12.32 13.32 10.52
CA HIS A 353 -12.09 11.88 10.50
C HIS A 353 -13.05 11.20 11.47
N GLU A 354 -14.23 10.80 10.97
CA GLU A 354 -15.35 10.36 11.80
C GLU A 354 -15.02 9.11 12.64
N SER A 355 -14.29 8.14 12.09
CA SER A 355 -13.94 6.92 12.85
C SER A 355 -12.98 7.17 14.02
N LEU A 356 -12.24 8.29 14.02
CA LEU A 356 -11.37 8.71 15.12
C LEU A 356 -12.06 9.74 16.02
N GLY A 357 -13.25 10.23 15.66
CA GLY A 357 -13.92 11.32 16.36
C GLY A 357 -13.16 12.66 16.30
N LEU A 358 -12.29 12.85 15.31
CA LEU A 358 -11.44 14.05 15.20
C LEU A 358 -11.97 15.02 14.15
N THR A 359 -12.03 16.30 14.50
CA THR A 359 -12.45 17.37 13.57
C THR A 359 -11.36 17.75 12.57
N HIS A 360 -10.09 17.58 12.94
CA HIS A 360 -8.91 17.86 12.12
C HIS A 360 -7.91 16.72 12.30
N TYR A 361 -7.44 16.14 11.19
CA TYR A 361 -6.46 15.06 11.22
C TYR A 361 -5.63 15.03 9.94
N THR A 362 -4.35 14.66 10.06
CA THR A 362 -3.43 14.41 8.94
C THR A 362 -2.48 13.27 9.28
N HIS A 363 -1.65 12.84 8.34
CA HIS A 363 -0.53 11.95 8.62
C HIS A 363 0.79 12.73 8.66
N ALA A 364 1.57 12.54 9.72
CA ALA A 364 2.83 13.23 9.95
C ALA A 364 3.86 12.40 10.76
N THR A 365 3.56 11.14 11.08
CA THR A 365 4.37 10.27 11.93
C THR A 365 5.19 9.23 11.17
N SER A 366 5.16 9.23 9.84
CA SER A 366 5.90 8.26 9.03
C SER A 366 6.54 8.86 7.76
N PRO A 367 7.35 9.93 7.91
CA PRO A 367 7.96 10.66 6.80
C PRO A 367 8.96 9.85 5.97
N ILE A 368 9.53 8.76 6.49
CA ILE A 368 10.42 7.88 5.71
C ILE A 368 9.63 7.10 4.65
N ARG A 369 8.37 6.77 4.94
CA ARG A 369 7.54 5.86 4.12
C ARG A 369 6.25 6.47 3.55
N ARG A 370 5.91 7.71 3.89
CA ARG A 370 4.74 8.43 3.36
C ARG A 370 5.08 9.85 2.92
N TYR A 371 4.71 10.18 1.69
CA TYR A 371 5.06 11.45 1.07
C TYR A 371 4.33 12.62 1.71
N VAL A 372 3.06 12.41 2.09
CA VAL A 372 2.26 13.43 2.79
C VAL A 372 2.95 13.87 4.07
N ASP A 373 3.44 12.93 4.87
CA ASP A 373 4.17 13.23 6.10
C ASP A 373 5.42 14.08 5.84
N TRP A 374 6.20 13.77 4.80
CA TRP A 374 7.33 14.61 4.37
C TRP A 374 6.89 16.03 3.96
N ILE A 375 5.75 16.17 3.27
CA ILE A 375 5.17 17.49 2.96
C ILE A 375 4.71 18.22 4.22
N ILE A 376 4.09 17.54 5.19
CA ILE A 376 3.70 18.16 6.46
C ILE A 376 4.93 18.70 7.21
N GLN A 377 6.05 17.98 7.20
CA GLN A 377 7.31 18.49 7.76
C GLN A 377 7.80 19.74 7.03
N LYS A 378 7.71 19.78 5.69
CA LYS A 378 8.05 20.98 4.93
C LYS A 378 7.15 22.17 5.25
N ILE A 379 5.84 21.95 5.41
CA ILE A 379 4.90 22.98 5.84
C ILE A 379 5.26 23.50 7.24
N PHE A 380 5.55 22.59 8.19
CA PHE A 380 5.98 22.94 9.54
C PHE A 380 7.24 23.82 9.53
N LYS A 381 8.23 23.48 8.70
CA LYS A 381 9.50 24.20 8.57
C LYS A 381 9.48 25.38 7.61
N ASN A 382 8.32 25.68 6.99
CA ASN A 382 8.18 26.66 5.90
C ASN A 382 9.17 26.45 4.74
N ILE A 383 9.48 25.19 4.42
CA ILE A 383 10.29 24.81 3.26
C ILE A 383 9.43 24.84 2.00
N GLN A 384 9.98 25.35 0.88
CA GLN A 384 9.27 25.39 -0.40
C GLN A 384 9.16 23.98 -1.04
N PHE A 385 8.01 23.68 -1.65
CA PHE A 385 7.76 22.46 -2.40
C PHE A 385 6.82 22.73 -3.58
N ASP A 386 6.86 21.82 -4.57
CA ASP A 386 6.00 21.88 -5.74
C ASP A 386 4.54 21.54 -5.40
N GLU A 387 3.61 21.89 -6.29
CA GLU A 387 2.20 21.55 -6.11
C GLU A 387 1.98 20.04 -5.94
N VAL A 388 1.19 19.67 -4.93
CA VAL A 388 0.92 18.28 -4.58
C VAL A 388 -0.38 17.83 -5.21
N ASN A 389 -0.30 16.86 -6.13
CA ASN A 389 -1.48 16.23 -6.71
C ASN A 389 -2.03 15.15 -5.76
N LEU A 390 -3.07 15.50 -4.99
CA LEU A 390 -3.69 14.61 -4.01
C LEU A 390 -4.46 13.44 -4.64
N ASP A 391 -5.02 13.62 -5.83
CA ASP A 391 -5.74 12.55 -6.53
C ASP A 391 -4.79 11.40 -6.88
N ASN A 392 -3.59 11.72 -7.37
CA ASN A 392 -2.54 10.75 -7.65
C ASN A 392 -2.10 10.01 -6.38
N ILE A 393 -1.98 10.71 -5.24
CA ILE A 393 -1.61 10.08 -3.96
C ILE A 393 -2.71 9.12 -3.51
N ASN A 394 -3.97 9.54 -3.57
CA ASN A 394 -5.11 8.71 -3.19
C ASN A 394 -5.25 7.46 -4.07
N GLU A 395 -5.04 7.60 -5.39
CA GLU A 395 -5.01 6.48 -6.33
C GLU A 395 -3.83 5.53 -6.05
N TYR A 396 -2.65 6.08 -5.80
CA TYR A 396 -1.46 5.30 -5.47
C TYR A 396 -1.62 4.49 -4.16
N GLU A 397 -2.15 5.09 -3.09
CA GLU A 397 -2.45 4.35 -1.84
C GLU A 397 -3.46 3.23 -2.07
N LYS A 398 -4.47 3.48 -2.90
CA LYS A 398 -5.49 2.48 -3.26
C LYS A 398 -4.85 1.31 -4.00
N ASP A 399 -3.93 1.56 -4.92
CA ASP A 399 -3.28 0.53 -5.71
C ASP A 399 -2.26 -0.26 -4.90
N ILE A 400 -1.49 0.37 -4.00
CA ILE A 400 -0.64 -0.34 -3.03
C ILE A 400 -1.47 -1.31 -2.18
N LYS A 401 -2.62 -0.87 -1.66
CA LYS A 401 -3.49 -1.75 -0.84
C LYS A 401 -4.02 -2.93 -1.62
N LYS A 402 -4.35 -2.76 -2.91
CA LYS A 402 -4.74 -3.88 -3.79
C LYS A 402 -3.57 -4.82 -4.02
N LEU A 403 -2.39 -4.27 -4.30
CA LEU A 403 -1.18 -5.05 -4.53
C LEU A 403 -0.78 -5.88 -3.30
N SER A 404 -0.83 -5.29 -2.10
CA SER A 404 -0.62 -6.00 -0.83
C SER A 404 -1.55 -7.21 -0.70
N ARG A 405 -2.86 -7.01 -0.93
CA ARG A 405 -3.84 -8.11 -0.87
C ARG A 405 -3.55 -9.20 -1.90
N MET A 406 -3.10 -8.84 -3.10
CA MET A 406 -2.72 -9.83 -4.11
C MET A 406 -1.52 -10.68 -3.66
N TRP A 407 -0.53 -10.07 -3.00
CA TRP A 407 0.56 -10.82 -2.39
C TRP A 407 0.10 -11.73 -1.25
N ASP A 408 -0.81 -11.26 -0.40
CA ASP A 408 -1.36 -12.07 0.70
C ASP A 408 -2.13 -13.27 0.15
N TYR A 409 -2.94 -13.09 -0.91
CA TYR A 409 -3.59 -14.21 -1.60
C TYR A 409 -2.60 -15.17 -2.24
N LEU A 410 -1.51 -14.67 -2.85
CA LEU A 410 -0.46 -15.54 -3.41
C LEU A 410 0.24 -16.35 -2.33
N LYS A 411 0.51 -15.77 -1.16
CA LYS A 411 1.06 -16.49 -0.01
C LYS A 411 0.10 -17.58 0.43
N ALA A 412 -1.15 -17.19 0.72
CA ALA A 412 -2.19 -18.09 1.19
C ALA A 412 -2.52 -19.21 0.20
N SER A 413 -2.35 -18.99 -1.12
CA SER A 413 -2.67 -20.01 -2.13
C SER A 413 -1.92 -21.33 -1.96
N LYS A 414 -0.77 -21.32 -1.28
CA LYS A 414 0.00 -22.54 -0.93
C LYS A 414 -0.64 -23.35 0.19
N ASP A 415 -1.39 -22.68 1.07
CA ASP A 415 -2.02 -23.26 2.26
C ASP A 415 -3.52 -23.54 2.02
N ILE A 416 -4.06 -23.13 0.87
CA ILE A 416 -5.43 -23.41 0.46
C ILE A 416 -5.52 -24.86 -0.01
N ILE A 417 -6.39 -25.63 0.66
CA ILE A 417 -6.78 -26.97 0.28
C ILE A 417 -8.16 -26.88 -0.38
N SER A 418 -8.23 -27.25 -1.67
CA SER A 418 -9.50 -27.25 -2.41
C SER A 418 -10.56 -28.09 -1.69
N GLY A 419 -11.78 -27.57 -1.58
CA GLY A 419 -12.89 -28.21 -0.88
C GLY A 419 -12.84 -28.10 0.65
N SER A 420 -11.84 -27.43 1.23
CA SER A 420 -11.78 -27.18 2.66
C SER A 420 -12.56 -25.93 3.07
N GLU A 421 -13.07 -25.95 4.29
CA GLU A 421 -13.72 -24.82 4.95
C GLU A 421 -12.71 -24.03 5.79
N TYR A 422 -12.82 -22.71 5.74
CA TYR A 422 -11.98 -21.80 6.53
C TYR A 422 -12.84 -20.87 7.35
N GLU A 423 -12.53 -20.74 8.64
CA GLU A 423 -13.17 -19.77 9.51
C GLU A 423 -12.69 -18.35 9.17
N ILE A 424 -13.65 -17.43 9.13
CA ILE A 424 -13.45 -16.01 8.94
C ILE A 424 -14.23 -15.22 9.99
N VAL A 425 -13.72 -14.06 10.32
CA VAL A 425 -14.30 -13.13 11.29
C VAL A 425 -14.73 -11.86 10.56
N PHE A 426 -15.97 -11.42 10.77
CA PHE A 426 -16.42 -10.12 10.28
C PHE A 426 -15.58 -9.00 10.92
N ARG A 427 -15.12 -8.06 10.10
CA ARG A 427 -14.32 -6.91 10.54
C ARG A 427 -15.11 -5.62 10.47
N GLU A 428 -15.56 -5.25 9.28
CA GLU A 428 -16.20 -3.95 9.05
C GLU A 428 -17.05 -3.93 7.78
N VAL A 429 -17.88 -2.89 7.65
CA VAL A 429 -18.48 -2.47 6.38
C VAL A 429 -17.62 -1.34 5.80
N GLN A 430 -17.12 -1.51 4.57
CA GLN A 430 -16.32 -0.49 3.89
C GLN A 430 -16.69 -0.39 2.41
N ASP A 431 -17.02 0.81 1.93
CA ASP A 431 -17.39 1.10 0.53
C ASP A 431 -18.47 0.16 -0.04
N ASN A 432 -19.57 -0.06 0.71
CA ASN A 432 -20.64 -1.02 0.38
C ASN A 432 -20.12 -2.46 0.20
N ARG A 433 -19.12 -2.85 0.99
CA ARG A 433 -18.59 -4.22 1.05
C ARG A 433 -18.54 -4.68 2.48
N LEU A 434 -18.85 -5.96 2.69
CA LEU A 434 -18.53 -6.65 3.93
C LEU A 434 -17.07 -7.09 3.87
N VAL A 435 -16.30 -6.77 4.91
CA VAL A 435 -14.90 -7.14 5.06
C VAL A 435 -14.79 -8.19 6.14
N PHE A 436 -14.11 -9.29 5.80
CA PHE A 436 -13.83 -10.41 6.68
C PHE A 436 -12.34 -10.66 6.77
N TRP A 437 -11.93 -11.37 7.82
CA TRP A 437 -10.55 -11.77 8.05
C TRP A 437 -10.48 -13.28 8.30
N CYS A 438 -9.61 -13.97 7.56
CA CYS A 438 -9.30 -15.37 7.81
C CYS A 438 -7.98 -15.47 8.56
N GLU A 439 -8.02 -15.83 9.84
CA GLU A 439 -6.81 -15.94 10.68
C GLU A 439 -5.87 -17.03 10.17
N LYS A 440 -6.42 -18.21 9.85
CA LYS A 440 -5.64 -19.38 9.39
C LYS A 440 -4.85 -19.11 8.11
N LEU A 441 -5.41 -18.33 7.19
CA LEU A 441 -4.79 -17.99 5.91
C LEU A 441 -4.08 -16.62 5.96
N ASN A 442 -4.26 -15.85 7.03
CA ASN A 442 -3.77 -14.48 7.17
C ASN A 442 -4.17 -13.58 5.99
N ILE A 443 -5.45 -13.61 5.59
CA ILE A 443 -5.98 -12.82 4.46
C ILE A 443 -7.24 -12.04 4.80
N GLN A 444 -7.35 -10.86 4.21
CA GLN A 444 -8.60 -10.10 4.16
C GLN A 444 -9.45 -10.58 2.97
N ILE A 445 -10.73 -10.85 3.20
CA ILE A 445 -11.71 -11.22 2.17
C ILE A 445 -12.80 -10.13 2.14
N SER A 446 -13.29 -9.75 0.96
CA SER A 446 -14.37 -8.77 0.87
C SER A 446 -15.41 -9.15 -0.18
N ASN A 447 -16.69 -8.94 0.14
CA ASN A 447 -17.80 -9.19 -0.77
C ASN A 447 -18.66 -7.93 -0.94
N LYS A 448 -19.16 -7.69 -2.16
CA LYS A 448 -20.01 -6.53 -2.45
C LYS A 448 -21.39 -6.77 -1.85
N ILE A 449 -21.96 -5.76 -1.20
CA ILE A 449 -23.35 -5.80 -0.73
C ILE A 449 -24.25 -5.69 -1.97
N GLY A 450 -25.03 -6.75 -2.25
CA GLY A 450 -26.04 -6.76 -3.33
C GLY A 450 -27.27 -5.91 -2.97
N TYR A 451 -28.00 -5.39 -3.96
CA TYR A 451 -29.18 -4.54 -3.75
C TYR A 451 -30.30 -5.21 -2.92
N ASN A 452 -30.44 -6.54 -3.01
CA ASN A 452 -31.41 -7.30 -2.19
C ASN A 452 -31.10 -7.32 -0.68
N LEU A 453 -29.91 -6.87 -0.25
CA LEU A 453 -29.60 -6.67 1.17
C LEU A 453 -30.15 -5.34 1.72
N ILE A 454 -30.53 -4.40 0.85
CA ILE A 454 -30.93 -3.04 1.24
C ILE A 454 -32.42 -2.98 1.58
N ASP A 455 -33.27 -3.74 0.88
CA ASP A 455 -34.72 -3.74 1.11
C ASP A 455 -35.16 -4.41 2.42
N ASN A 456 -34.28 -5.20 3.06
CA ASN A 456 -34.59 -5.87 4.33
C ASN A 456 -33.89 -5.25 5.55
N GLY A 457 -33.13 -4.15 5.37
CA GLY A 457 -32.32 -3.59 6.45
C GLY A 457 -31.18 -4.53 6.86
N ILE A 458 -30.06 -3.95 7.29
CA ILE A 458 -29.01 -4.71 7.95
C ILE A 458 -29.49 -4.95 9.39
N GLN A 459 -30.27 -6.01 9.60
CA GLN A 459 -30.57 -6.51 10.94
C GLN A 459 -29.48 -7.50 11.36
N ILE A 460 -28.63 -7.05 12.30
CA ILE A 460 -27.67 -7.92 12.99
C ILE A 460 -28.46 -8.67 14.07
N ASN A 461 -29.24 -9.68 13.67
CA ASN A 461 -29.50 -10.94 14.37
C ASN A 461 -30.60 -11.79 13.69
N ASP A 462 -30.39 -13.11 13.81
CA ASP A 462 -31.28 -14.25 13.61
C ASP A 462 -32.05 -14.36 12.28
N LYS A 463 -31.30 -14.63 11.20
CA LYS A 463 -31.48 -15.77 10.26
C LYS A 463 -30.89 -15.47 8.88
N GLU A 464 -29.97 -16.35 8.47
CA GLU A 464 -29.43 -16.66 7.13
C GLU A 464 -29.29 -15.56 6.06
N TYR A 465 -28.06 -15.42 5.52
CA TYR A 465 -27.80 -14.65 4.30
C TYR A 465 -26.82 -15.36 3.35
N ILE A 466 -27.20 -15.45 2.07
CA ILE A 466 -26.38 -15.96 0.96
C ILE A 466 -25.70 -14.76 0.26
N ILE A 467 -24.39 -14.83 0.01
CA ILE A 467 -23.65 -13.76 -0.69
C ILE A 467 -22.73 -14.29 -1.81
N GLY A 468 -23.22 -14.19 -3.06
CA GLY A 468 -22.48 -13.73 -4.27
C GLY A 468 -21.40 -14.61 -4.95
N GLU A 469 -21.66 -14.97 -6.22
CA GLU A 469 -21.07 -16.00 -7.10
C GLU A 469 -19.65 -15.80 -7.70
N LYS A 470 -18.75 -14.94 -7.21
CA LYS A 470 -17.45 -14.78 -7.92
C LYS A 470 -16.40 -15.87 -7.61
N TYR A 471 -16.67 -16.67 -6.58
CA TYR A 471 -16.04 -17.94 -6.23
C TYR A 471 -17.17 -18.75 -5.56
N ASN A 472 -17.23 -20.08 -5.65
CA ASN A 472 -18.28 -20.90 -5.01
C ASN A 472 -18.17 -20.87 -3.46
N MET A 473 -18.36 -19.69 -2.86
CA MET A 473 -18.27 -19.42 -1.44
C MET A 473 -19.66 -19.54 -0.83
N LYS A 474 -19.84 -20.52 0.05
CA LYS A 474 -20.98 -20.56 0.97
C LYS A 474 -20.50 -20.07 2.33
N LEU A 475 -21.23 -19.10 2.90
CA LEU A 475 -20.98 -18.53 4.24
C LEU A 475 -21.92 -19.21 5.24
N TYR A 476 -21.36 -19.88 6.25
CA TYR A 476 -22.14 -20.48 7.35
C TYR A 476 -21.85 -19.73 8.65
N LEU A 477 -22.87 -19.22 9.32
CA LEU A 477 -22.76 -18.50 10.58
C LEU A 477 -22.63 -19.51 11.73
N ILE A 478 -21.59 -19.36 12.56
CA ILE A 478 -21.38 -20.17 13.77
C ILE A 478 -21.62 -19.27 14.97
N ASP A 479 -22.71 -19.53 15.70
CA ASP A 479 -23.03 -18.86 16.96
C ASP A 479 -22.22 -19.48 18.10
N ASP A 480 -21.07 -18.87 18.40
CA ASP A 480 -20.26 -19.22 19.56
C ASP A 480 -20.26 -18.06 20.56
N LYS A 481 -21.34 -17.91 21.34
CA LYS A 481 -21.45 -17.35 22.72
C LYS A 481 -20.50 -16.19 23.16
N LYS A 482 -19.91 -15.43 22.23
CA LYS A 482 -18.84 -14.45 22.44
C LYS A 482 -18.98 -13.25 21.52
N ASN A 483 -20.18 -12.82 21.11
CA ASN A 483 -20.38 -11.60 20.31
C ASN A 483 -19.48 -11.45 19.04
N ILE A 484 -18.88 -12.54 18.56
CA ILE A 484 -18.02 -12.60 17.38
C ILE A 484 -18.71 -13.54 16.41
N LEU A 485 -19.13 -12.97 15.27
CA LEU A 485 -19.73 -13.73 14.19
C LEU A 485 -18.63 -14.43 13.39
N PHE A 486 -18.55 -15.75 13.54
CA PHE A 486 -17.70 -16.59 12.70
C PHE A 486 -18.48 -17.03 11.47
N TYR A 487 -17.83 -16.93 10.30
CA TYR A 487 -18.34 -17.50 9.08
C TYR A 487 -17.37 -18.57 8.56
N LYS A 488 -17.87 -19.56 7.82
CA LYS A 488 -17.02 -20.48 7.05
C LYS A 488 -17.02 -20.13 5.58
N ILE A 489 -15.89 -20.21 4.88
CA ILE A 489 -15.84 -20.14 3.42
C ILE A 489 -15.36 -21.48 2.88
N LEU A 490 -16.12 -22.04 1.93
CA LEU A 490 -15.67 -23.12 1.07
C LEU A 490 -14.92 -22.55 -0.14
N ILE A 491 -13.70 -23.04 -0.39
CA ILE A 491 -12.91 -22.64 -1.57
C ILE A 491 -12.90 -23.79 -2.58
N GLN A 492 -13.43 -23.52 -3.78
CA GLN A 492 -13.38 -24.43 -4.94
C GLN A 492 -12.67 -23.71 -6.09
N PHE A 493 -11.73 -24.37 -6.74
CA PHE A 493 -10.97 -23.86 -7.88
C PHE A 493 -11.58 -24.26 -9.22
#